data_AF-A0A356T334-F1
#
_entry.id   AF-A0A356T334-F1
#
_cell.length_a   1.000
_cell.length_b   1.000
_cell.length_c   1.000
_cell.angle_alpha   90.00
_cell.angle_beta   90.00
_cell.angle_gamma   90.00
#
_symmetry.space_group_name_H-M   'P 1'
#
loop_
_entity.id
_entity.type
_entity.pdbx_description
1 polymer ?
#
loop_
_entity_poly.entity_id
_entity_poly.type
_entity_poly.pdbx_seq_one_letter_code
_entity_poly.pdbx_strand_id
1 'polypeptide(L)'
;VTELVRRLERHAVEVGEDRWLVADGRVVRSTLLWSMAELSLGRRDRAFSLLATVARFAASGHTLDAEERALGRAAMRRLLAGEAPTEAKVWIDGARSVVTITHGAAELDALALSTPGAHSVRVRVDAAAPVFVSADARYGVAWTDRPRTPGPFEIAIEGETGGLDDTAELTLTIRNRLPRTLPAVTVEIGLPTGAELTERERRRIGVPVERGGGVLTLHLPAMRPGQRRELLLPLRWSVAGRLEGLGVAAYAVDRPDGVSVLAPRTVEVSR
;
A
#
# COMPACT_ATOMS: atom_id res chain seq x y z
N VAL A 1 -11.35 -35.32 -10.54
CA VAL A 1 -11.00 -33.88 -10.45
C VAL A 1 -12.24 -33.00 -10.28
N THR A 2 -13.28 -33.15 -11.11
CA THR A 2 -14.51 -32.32 -11.07
C THR A 2 -15.17 -32.23 -9.70
N GLU A 3 -15.42 -33.37 -9.04
CA GLU A 3 -16.04 -33.38 -7.70
C GLU A 3 -15.12 -32.79 -6.63
N LEU A 4 -13.81 -32.98 -6.74
CA LEU A 4 -12.86 -32.37 -5.80
C LEU A 4 -12.86 -30.85 -5.94
N VAL A 5 -12.82 -30.32 -7.16
CA VAL A 5 -12.91 -28.88 -7.44
C VAL A 5 -14.21 -28.29 -6.90
N ARG A 6 -15.35 -28.96 -7.12
CA ARG A 6 -16.65 -28.53 -6.55
C ARG A 6 -16.64 -28.42 -5.02
N ARG A 7 -15.89 -29.29 -4.35
CA ARG A 7 -15.73 -29.22 -2.87
C ARG A 7 -14.78 -28.10 -2.44
N LEU A 8 -13.74 -27.83 -3.23
CA LEU A 8 -12.81 -26.72 -3.00
C LEU A 8 -13.49 -25.37 -3.14
N GLU A 9 -14.40 -25.21 -4.10
CA GLU A 9 -15.18 -23.97 -4.31
C GLU A 9 -15.92 -23.51 -3.04
N ARG A 10 -16.35 -24.44 -2.17
CA ARG A 10 -17.02 -24.11 -0.90
C ARG A 10 -16.09 -23.50 0.16
N HIS A 11 -14.79 -23.61 -0.06
CA HIS A 11 -13.74 -23.06 0.81
C HIS A 11 -12.96 -21.95 0.09
N ALA A 12 -13.45 -21.50 -1.06
CA ALA A 12 -12.90 -20.38 -1.78
C ALA A 12 -13.34 -19.08 -1.12
N VAL A 13 -12.44 -18.11 -1.05
CA VAL A 13 -12.77 -16.73 -0.73
C VAL A 13 -12.67 -15.91 -2.00
N GLU A 14 -13.66 -15.03 -2.17
CA GLU A 14 -13.75 -14.07 -3.26
C GLU A 14 -13.86 -12.67 -2.66
N VAL A 15 -12.92 -11.80 -3.03
CA VAL A 15 -12.92 -10.39 -2.61
C VAL A 15 -12.54 -9.54 -3.81
N GLY A 16 -13.49 -8.79 -4.37
CA GLY A 16 -13.27 -8.02 -5.59
C GLY A 16 -12.91 -8.94 -6.77
N GLU A 17 -11.74 -8.71 -7.36
CA GLU A 17 -11.20 -9.55 -8.45
C GLU A 17 -10.35 -10.73 -7.96
N ASP A 18 -10.11 -10.81 -6.65
CA ASP A 18 -9.28 -11.84 -6.05
C ASP A 18 -10.09 -13.08 -5.70
N ARG A 19 -9.50 -14.23 -6.01
CA ARG A 19 -10.04 -15.54 -5.68
C ARG A 19 -8.92 -16.44 -5.20
N TRP A 20 -9.09 -17.02 -4.02
CA TRP A 20 -8.12 -17.96 -3.46
C TRP A 20 -8.78 -19.03 -2.63
N LEU A 21 -8.03 -20.10 -2.37
CA LEU A 21 -8.46 -21.18 -1.50
C LEU A 21 -7.99 -20.91 -0.06
N VAL A 22 -8.91 -20.95 0.90
CA VAL A 22 -8.55 -20.88 2.32
C VAL A 22 -7.87 -22.18 2.72
N ALA A 23 -6.59 -22.08 3.09
CA ALA A 23 -5.78 -23.19 3.56
C ALA A 23 -4.78 -22.70 4.60
N ASP A 24 -4.74 -23.38 5.75
CA ASP A 24 -3.89 -22.99 6.88
C ASP A 24 -2.41 -22.91 6.46
N GLY A 25 -1.88 -21.68 6.47
CA GLY A 25 -0.49 -21.37 6.16
C GLY A 25 -0.04 -21.70 4.73
N ARG A 26 -0.94 -22.06 3.80
CA ARG A 26 -0.60 -22.51 2.44
C ARG A 26 -1.49 -21.93 1.35
N VAL A 27 -2.02 -20.72 1.57
CA VAL A 27 -2.98 -20.07 0.66
C VAL A 27 -2.46 -20.00 -0.77
N VAL A 28 -1.22 -19.54 -0.97
CA VAL A 28 -0.57 -19.40 -2.28
C VAL A 28 -0.47 -20.75 -2.98
N ARG A 29 0.26 -21.72 -2.39
CA ARG A 29 0.37 -23.08 -2.94
C ARG A 29 -0.97 -23.73 -3.26
N SER A 30 -1.95 -23.61 -2.37
CA SER A 30 -3.26 -24.24 -2.54
C SER A 30 -4.04 -23.60 -3.69
N THR A 31 -3.92 -22.28 -3.85
CA THR A 31 -4.51 -21.52 -4.96
C THR A 31 -3.84 -21.88 -6.29
N LEU A 32 -2.51 -22.04 -6.30
CA LEU A 32 -1.77 -22.51 -7.49
C LEU A 32 -2.20 -23.93 -7.90
N LEU A 33 -2.34 -24.86 -6.95
CA LEU A 33 -2.81 -26.22 -7.22
C LEU A 33 -4.25 -26.23 -7.73
N TRP A 34 -5.11 -25.37 -7.18
CA TRP A 34 -6.48 -25.22 -7.65
C TRP A 34 -6.51 -24.69 -9.10
N SER A 35 -5.66 -23.71 -9.44
CA SER A 35 -5.55 -23.21 -10.82
C SER A 35 -5.20 -24.33 -11.80
N MET A 36 -4.30 -25.24 -11.41
CA MET A 36 -3.92 -26.42 -12.21
C MET A 36 -5.08 -27.40 -12.40
N ALA A 37 -5.94 -27.53 -11.39
CA ALA A 37 -7.14 -28.35 -11.47
C ALA A 37 -8.20 -27.73 -12.40
N GLU A 38 -8.43 -26.42 -12.32
CA GLU A 38 -9.30 -25.68 -13.25
C GLU A 38 -8.82 -25.81 -14.70
N LEU A 39 -7.50 -25.71 -14.94
CA LEU A 39 -6.89 -25.96 -16.25
C LEU A 39 -7.16 -27.39 -16.76
N SER A 40 -7.04 -28.39 -15.89
CA SER A 40 -7.36 -29.79 -16.24
C SER A 40 -8.85 -30.00 -16.55
N LEU A 41 -9.73 -29.12 -16.09
CA LEU A 41 -11.16 -29.11 -16.40
C LEU A 41 -11.52 -28.21 -17.61
N GLY A 42 -10.52 -27.61 -18.27
CA GLY A 42 -10.73 -26.70 -19.40
C GLY A 42 -11.24 -25.30 -19.02
N ARG A 43 -11.30 -24.98 -17.72
CA ARG A 43 -11.84 -23.71 -17.19
C ARG A 43 -10.75 -22.64 -17.11
N ARG A 44 -10.27 -22.20 -18.27
CA ARG A 44 -9.08 -21.34 -18.41
C ARG A 44 -9.24 -19.98 -17.72
N ASP A 45 -10.39 -19.33 -17.84
CA ASP A 45 -10.63 -18.01 -17.22
C ASP A 45 -10.55 -18.07 -15.70
N ARG A 46 -11.09 -19.14 -15.10
CA ARG A 46 -11.01 -19.37 -13.65
C ARG A 46 -9.58 -19.62 -13.21
N ALA A 47 -8.83 -20.43 -13.96
CA ALA A 47 -7.42 -20.65 -13.67
C ALA A 47 -6.61 -19.35 -13.76
N PHE A 48 -6.89 -18.50 -14.75
CA PHE A 48 -6.25 -17.20 -14.87
C PHE A 48 -6.53 -16.29 -13.68
N SER A 49 -7.80 -16.18 -13.24
CA SER A 49 -8.17 -15.38 -12.06
C SER A 49 -7.44 -15.83 -10.79
N LEU A 50 -7.28 -17.13 -10.58
CA LEU A 50 -6.51 -17.69 -9.45
C LEU A 50 -5.01 -17.33 -9.55
N LEU A 51 -4.43 -17.42 -10.75
CA LEU A 51 -3.02 -17.06 -11.00
C LEU A 51 -2.78 -15.55 -10.84
N ALA A 52 -3.72 -14.72 -11.29
CA ALA A 52 -3.66 -13.27 -11.12
C ALA A 52 -3.72 -12.88 -9.63
N THR A 53 -4.54 -13.57 -8.83
CA THR A 53 -4.59 -13.39 -7.36
C THR A 53 -3.24 -13.67 -6.72
N VAL A 54 -2.59 -14.78 -7.11
CA VAL A 54 -1.23 -15.13 -6.62
C VAL A 54 -0.19 -14.09 -7.05
N ALA A 55 -0.28 -13.57 -8.28
CA ALA A 55 0.62 -12.52 -8.75
C ALA A 55 0.45 -11.22 -7.95
N ARG A 56 -0.78 -10.83 -7.60
CA ARG A 56 -1.06 -9.69 -6.73
C ARG A 56 -0.53 -9.88 -5.31
N PHE A 57 -0.70 -11.07 -4.72
CA PHE A 57 -0.08 -11.36 -3.42
C PHE A 57 1.44 -11.19 -3.47
N ALA A 58 2.09 -11.66 -4.53
CA ALA A 58 3.53 -11.48 -4.72
C ALA A 58 3.93 -10.00 -4.84
N ALA A 59 3.16 -9.21 -5.61
CA ALA A 59 3.37 -7.76 -5.72
C ALA A 59 3.18 -7.02 -4.38
N SER A 60 2.26 -7.49 -3.54
CA SER A 60 2.03 -6.95 -2.19
C SER A 60 3.06 -7.39 -1.14
N GLY A 61 4.16 -8.04 -1.55
CA GLY A 61 5.27 -8.41 -0.67
C GLY A 61 5.25 -9.85 -0.15
N HIS A 62 4.33 -10.71 -0.61
CA HIS A 62 4.42 -12.14 -0.32
C HIS A 62 5.51 -12.80 -1.17
N THR A 63 6.64 -13.15 -0.56
CA THR A 63 7.66 -13.96 -1.22
C THR A 63 7.16 -15.36 -1.52
N LEU A 64 7.13 -15.71 -2.81
CA LEU A 64 6.88 -17.07 -3.27
C LEU A 64 8.12 -17.94 -3.05
N ASP A 65 7.95 -19.09 -2.42
CA ASP A 65 9.04 -20.06 -2.29
C ASP A 65 9.43 -20.67 -3.66
N ALA A 66 10.48 -21.49 -3.68
CA ALA A 66 10.98 -22.07 -4.94
C ALA A 66 9.96 -23.03 -5.61
N GLU A 67 9.17 -23.74 -4.81
CA GLU A 67 8.17 -24.70 -5.26
C GLU A 67 6.95 -23.97 -5.82
N GLU A 68 6.46 -22.93 -5.13
CA GLU A 68 5.37 -22.05 -5.57
C GLU A 68 5.72 -21.34 -6.87
N ARG A 69 6.96 -20.82 -7.01
CA ARG A 69 7.44 -20.25 -8.27
C ARG A 69 7.44 -21.28 -9.40
N ALA A 70 7.88 -22.50 -9.14
CA ALA A 70 7.87 -23.56 -10.15
C ALA A 70 6.44 -23.94 -10.57
N LEU A 71 5.53 -24.06 -9.60
CA LEU A 71 4.13 -24.40 -9.83
C LEU A 71 3.38 -23.29 -10.58
N GLY A 72 3.60 -22.03 -10.22
CA GLY A 72 3.06 -20.87 -10.93
C GLY A 72 3.51 -20.83 -12.40
N ARG A 73 4.80 -21.08 -12.67
CA ARG A 73 5.32 -21.19 -14.05
C ARG A 73 4.68 -22.35 -14.81
N ALA A 74 4.49 -23.51 -14.19
CA ALA A 74 3.86 -24.67 -14.82
C ALA A 74 2.38 -24.40 -15.16
N ALA A 75 1.64 -23.79 -14.23
CA ALA A 75 0.26 -23.39 -14.43
C ALA A 75 0.12 -22.35 -15.54
N MET A 76 0.99 -21.33 -15.55
CA MET A 76 1.04 -20.35 -16.62
C MET A 76 1.31 -21.00 -17.97
N ARG A 77 2.34 -21.85 -18.09
CA ARG A 77 2.62 -22.58 -19.35
C ARG A 77 1.43 -23.38 -19.87
N ARG A 78 0.69 -24.06 -18.99
CA ARG A 78 -0.54 -24.78 -19.36
C ARG A 78 -1.66 -23.82 -19.77
N LEU A 79 -1.78 -22.66 -19.13
CA LEU A 79 -2.76 -21.63 -19.47
C LEU A 79 -2.47 -20.94 -20.81
N LEU A 80 -1.22 -20.86 -21.26
CA LEU A 80 -0.88 -20.18 -22.51
C LEU A 80 -1.18 -21.03 -23.75
N ALA A 81 -1.07 -22.37 -23.67
CA ALA A 81 -1.22 -23.30 -24.82
C ALA A 81 -0.60 -22.80 -26.16
N GLY A 82 0.49 -22.04 -26.07
CA GLY A 82 1.13 -21.34 -27.18
C GLY A 82 2.46 -20.73 -26.73
N GLU A 83 3.16 -20.07 -27.63
CA GLU A 83 4.42 -19.41 -27.31
C GLU A 83 4.19 -18.26 -26.32
N ALA A 84 4.99 -18.26 -25.26
CA ALA A 84 4.98 -17.16 -24.31
C ALA A 84 5.49 -15.89 -25.03
N PRO A 85 4.85 -14.73 -24.83
CA PRO A 85 5.34 -13.50 -25.42
C PRO A 85 6.75 -13.22 -24.89
N THR A 86 7.67 -12.92 -25.80
CA THR A 86 9.04 -12.51 -25.48
C THR A 86 9.20 -10.99 -25.42
N GLU A 87 8.18 -10.27 -25.87
CA GLU A 87 8.15 -8.82 -25.95
C GLU A 87 6.76 -8.28 -25.61
N ALA A 88 6.71 -7.15 -24.91
CA ALA A 88 5.51 -6.33 -24.78
C ALA A 88 5.78 -4.91 -25.28
N LYS A 89 4.80 -4.36 -25.99
CA LYS A 89 4.73 -2.94 -26.34
C LYS A 89 3.88 -2.25 -25.29
N VAL A 90 4.47 -1.30 -24.57
CA VAL A 90 3.81 -0.56 -23.49
C VAL A 90 3.70 0.90 -23.91
N TRP A 91 2.52 1.49 -23.73
CA TRP A 91 2.31 2.93 -23.85
C TRP A 91 1.91 3.48 -22.49
N ILE A 92 2.61 4.50 -22.04
CA ILE A 92 2.30 5.27 -20.83
C ILE A 92 2.10 6.71 -21.28
N ASP A 93 0.86 7.20 -21.17
CA ASP A 93 0.47 8.56 -21.60
C ASP A 93 0.90 8.88 -23.04
N GLY A 94 0.82 7.87 -23.91
CA GLY A 94 1.19 7.97 -25.33
C GLY A 94 2.67 7.71 -25.63
N ALA A 95 3.57 7.79 -24.65
CA ALA A 95 4.98 7.44 -24.81
C ALA A 95 5.13 5.93 -24.94
N ARG A 96 5.80 5.47 -26.00
CA ARG A 96 5.93 4.04 -26.32
C ARG A 96 7.27 3.50 -25.86
N SER A 97 7.22 2.37 -25.14
CA SER A 97 8.36 1.53 -24.79
C SER A 97 8.16 0.11 -25.32
N VAL A 98 9.29 -0.55 -25.61
CA VAL A 98 9.34 -1.97 -25.94
C VAL A 98 10.13 -2.65 -24.82
N VAL A 99 9.52 -3.65 -24.19
CA VAL A 99 10.13 -4.37 -23.06
C VAL A 99 10.28 -5.85 -23.38
N THR A 100 11.46 -6.38 -23.07
CA THR A 100 11.73 -7.82 -23.21
C THR A 100 11.18 -8.56 -22.00
N ILE A 101 10.39 -9.60 -22.26
CA ILE A 101 9.85 -10.48 -21.23
C ILE A 101 10.85 -11.60 -20.99
N THR A 102 11.47 -11.59 -19.81
CA THR A 102 12.48 -12.57 -19.42
C THR A 102 11.89 -13.45 -18.31
N HIS A 103 12.00 -14.77 -18.45
CA HIS A 103 11.41 -15.73 -17.51
C HIS A 103 9.89 -15.55 -17.27
N GLY A 104 9.17 -14.95 -18.23
CA GLY A 104 7.72 -14.71 -18.15
C GLY A 104 7.33 -13.43 -17.40
N ALA A 105 8.28 -12.56 -17.07
CA ALA A 105 8.02 -11.25 -16.49
C ALA A 105 8.80 -10.14 -17.21
N ALA A 106 8.27 -8.93 -17.17
CA ALA A 106 8.95 -7.71 -17.58
C ALA A 106 8.66 -6.63 -16.54
N GLU A 107 9.67 -5.83 -16.23
CA GLU A 107 9.56 -4.65 -15.38
C GLU A 107 9.91 -3.43 -16.22
N LEU A 108 9.21 -2.33 -15.99
CA LEU A 108 9.42 -1.06 -16.68
C LEU A 108 9.34 0.06 -15.65
N ASP A 109 10.42 0.82 -15.53
CA ASP A 109 10.40 2.05 -14.74
C ASP A 109 9.48 3.08 -15.40
N ALA A 110 8.39 3.39 -14.70
CA ALA A 110 7.30 4.21 -15.20
C ALA A 110 7.25 5.58 -14.48
N LEU A 111 8.33 6.36 -14.58
CA LEU A 111 8.44 7.67 -13.92
C LEU A 111 7.27 8.62 -14.25
N ALA A 112 6.68 8.52 -15.43
CA ALA A 112 5.52 9.33 -15.80
C ALA A 112 4.31 9.10 -14.86
N LEU A 113 4.19 7.91 -14.26
CA LEU A 113 3.13 7.62 -13.30
C LEU A 113 3.38 8.26 -11.93
N SER A 114 4.58 8.75 -11.65
CA SER A 114 4.92 9.41 -10.38
C SER A 114 4.53 10.89 -10.33
N THR A 115 3.68 11.35 -11.24
CA THR A 115 3.05 12.68 -11.16
C THR A 115 1.58 12.53 -10.78
N PRO A 116 1.00 13.45 -10.00
CA PRO A 116 -0.43 13.44 -9.76
C PRO A 116 -1.22 13.63 -11.07
N GLY A 117 -2.20 12.76 -11.33
CA GLY A 117 -3.04 12.91 -12.51
C GLY A 117 -3.79 11.64 -12.92
N ALA A 118 -4.52 11.74 -14.02
CA ALA A 118 -5.08 10.58 -14.70
C ALA A 118 -4.05 10.06 -15.71
N HIS A 119 -3.63 8.82 -15.54
CA HIS A 119 -2.68 8.15 -16.42
C HIS A 119 -3.35 7.06 -17.24
N SER A 120 -2.83 6.83 -18.45
CA SER A 120 -3.27 5.75 -19.32
C SER A 120 -2.13 4.78 -19.58
N VAL A 121 -2.34 3.52 -19.19
CA VAL A 121 -1.40 2.42 -19.48
C VAL A 121 -2.06 1.50 -20.48
N ARG A 122 -1.43 1.32 -21.64
CA ARG A 122 -1.85 0.35 -22.66
C ARG A 122 -0.72 -0.65 -22.87
N VAL A 123 -1.04 -1.93 -22.78
CA VAL A 123 -0.10 -3.01 -23.04
C VAL A 123 -0.61 -3.83 -24.23
N ARG A 124 0.29 -4.10 -25.18
CA ARG A 124 0.05 -5.03 -26.27
C ARG A 124 1.16 -6.07 -26.29
N VAL A 125 0.75 -7.33 -26.29
CA VAL A 125 1.63 -8.48 -26.57
C VAL A 125 1.21 -9.10 -27.89
N ASP A 126 2.20 -9.47 -28.71
CA ASP A 126 1.97 -10.11 -30.01
C ASP A 126 1.86 -11.63 -29.83
N ALA A 127 1.07 -12.08 -28.85
CA ALA A 127 0.76 -13.48 -28.59
C ALA A 127 -0.68 -13.61 -28.06
N ALA A 128 -1.36 -14.71 -28.39
CA ALA A 128 -2.69 -15.06 -27.84
C ALA A 128 -2.60 -15.55 -26.37
N ALA A 129 -1.77 -14.87 -25.58
CA ALA A 129 -1.42 -15.23 -24.22
C ALA A 129 -2.11 -14.27 -23.24
N PRO A 130 -2.85 -14.76 -22.24
CA PRO A 130 -3.31 -13.91 -21.14
C PRO A 130 -2.09 -13.31 -20.43
N VAL A 131 -2.09 -11.99 -20.29
CA VAL A 131 -1.06 -11.23 -19.58
C VAL A 131 -1.68 -10.52 -18.38
N PHE A 132 -0.98 -10.60 -17.26
CA PHE A 132 -1.28 -9.80 -16.08
C PHE A 132 -0.40 -8.55 -16.10
N VAL A 133 -1.01 -7.39 -15.88
CA VAL A 133 -0.32 -6.09 -15.85
C VAL A 133 -0.64 -5.44 -14.51
N SER A 134 0.40 -5.11 -13.74
CA SER A 134 0.31 -4.22 -12.58
C SER A 134 1.06 -2.94 -12.89
N ALA A 135 0.54 -1.82 -12.39
CA ALA A 135 1.21 -0.53 -12.45
C ALA A 135 1.06 0.13 -11.09
N ASP A 136 2.18 0.35 -10.43
CA ASP A 136 2.25 0.91 -9.10
C ASP A 136 2.99 2.25 -9.18
N ALA A 137 2.40 3.29 -8.59
CA ALA A 137 2.97 4.62 -8.58
C ALA A 137 2.93 5.22 -7.18
N ARG A 138 4.03 5.88 -6.82
CA ARG A 138 4.15 6.63 -5.57
C ARG A 138 4.53 8.06 -5.91
N TYR A 139 3.74 9.01 -5.45
CA TYR A 139 4.00 10.43 -5.64
C TYR A 139 3.45 11.23 -4.47
N GLY A 140 4.06 12.38 -4.24
CA GLY A 140 3.55 13.34 -3.25
C GLY A 140 2.23 13.92 -3.71
N VAL A 141 1.25 13.95 -2.82
CA VAL A 141 -0.05 14.58 -3.05
C VAL A 141 -0.13 15.82 -2.17
N ALA A 142 -0.72 16.90 -2.68
CA ALA A 142 -0.95 18.09 -1.86
C ALA A 142 -1.87 17.75 -0.69
N TRP A 143 -1.57 18.25 0.51
CA TRP A 143 -2.39 18.00 1.69
C TRP A 143 -3.86 18.46 1.55
N THR A 144 -4.11 19.40 0.65
CA THR A 144 -5.46 19.91 0.34
C THR A 144 -6.31 18.91 -0.44
N ASP A 145 -5.69 17.93 -1.11
CA ASP A 145 -6.40 16.94 -1.90
C ASP A 145 -6.92 15.85 -0.97
N ARG A 146 -8.25 15.72 -0.88
CA ARG A 146 -8.85 14.67 -0.07
C ARG A 146 -8.63 13.30 -0.73
N PRO A 147 -8.20 12.28 0.03
CA PRO A 147 -8.18 10.90 -0.46
C PRO A 147 -9.55 10.50 -1.00
N ARG A 148 -9.59 9.86 -2.17
CA ARG A 148 -10.83 9.34 -2.75
C ARG A 148 -11.50 8.30 -1.85
N THR A 149 -10.68 7.50 -1.19
CA THR A 149 -11.12 6.50 -0.21
C THR A 149 -10.65 6.94 1.16
N PRO A 150 -11.54 7.03 2.17
CA PRO A 150 -11.11 7.35 3.51
C PRO A 150 -10.18 6.25 4.03
N GLY A 151 -9.03 6.65 4.56
CA GLY A 151 -8.10 5.72 5.20
C GLY A 151 -8.67 5.09 6.48
N PRO A 152 -7.90 4.15 7.06
CA PRO A 152 -8.36 3.32 8.16
C PRO A 152 -8.38 4.03 9.52
N PHE A 153 -7.83 5.23 9.61
CA PHE A 153 -7.71 6.01 10.84
C PHE A 153 -8.59 7.26 10.86
N GLU A 154 -9.03 7.61 12.05
CA GLU A 154 -9.41 8.97 12.40
C GLU A 154 -8.25 9.62 13.15
N ILE A 155 -7.98 10.89 12.83
CA ILE A 155 -6.79 11.62 13.29
C ILE A 155 -7.23 13.00 13.79
N ALA A 156 -6.69 13.43 14.93
CA ALA A 156 -6.86 14.78 15.45
C ALA A 156 -5.56 15.26 16.11
N ILE A 157 -5.27 16.56 16.02
CA ILE A 157 -4.23 17.23 16.82
C ILE A 157 -4.87 18.36 17.61
N GLU A 158 -4.76 18.30 18.92
CA GLU A 158 -5.32 19.27 19.86
C GLU A 158 -4.22 19.83 20.77
N GLY A 159 -4.51 20.91 21.51
CA GLY A 159 -3.57 21.54 22.42
C GLY A 159 -3.18 22.95 22.01
N GLU A 160 -2.62 23.68 22.98
CA GLU A 160 -2.18 25.06 22.81
C GLU A 160 -0.78 25.12 22.19
N THR A 161 -0.57 26.09 21.32
CA THR A 161 0.67 26.27 20.57
C THR A 161 1.68 27.13 21.32
N GLY A 162 1.29 27.90 22.34
CA GLY A 162 2.25 28.66 23.15
C GLY A 162 3.01 29.76 22.38
N GLY A 163 4.12 30.22 22.97
CA GLY A 163 4.92 31.32 22.46
C GLY A 163 6.29 30.93 21.91
N LEU A 164 7.02 31.95 21.46
CA LEU A 164 8.41 31.83 21.04
C LEU A 164 9.27 31.26 22.16
N ASP A 165 10.16 30.34 21.82
CA ASP A 165 11.05 29.60 22.73
C ASP A 165 10.35 28.73 23.79
N ASP A 166 9.01 28.75 23.86
CA ASP A 166 8.22 27.82 24.66
C ASP A 166 8.12 26.44 24.00
N THR A 167 7.81 25.44 24.83
CA THR A 167 7.45 24.09 24.37
C THR A 167 5.95 23.91 24.41
N ALA A 168 5.33 23.81 23.23
CA ALA A 168 3.94 23.42 23.09
C ALA A 168 3.76 21.93 23.35
N GLU A 169 2.72 21.57 24.09
CA GLU A 169 2.37 20.18 24.39
C GLU A 169 1.10 19.79 23.62
N LEU A 170 1.26 19.55 22.31
CA LEU A 170 0.15 19.13 21.46
C LEU A 170 -0.16 17.65 21.69
N THR A 171 -1.42 17.27 21.54
CA THR A 171 -1.88 15.87 21.63
C THR A 171 -2.34 15.38 20.27
N LEU A 172 -1.65 14.38 19.73
CA LEU A 172 -2.05 13.65 18.54
C LEU A 172 -2.89 12.44 18.94
N THR A 173 -4.14 12.42 18.49
CA THR A 173 -5.05 11.29 18.65
C THR A 173 -5.17 10.52 17.34
N ILE A 174 -4.99 9.19 17.40
CA ILE A 174 -5.20 8.28 16.28
C ILE A 174 -6.13 7.15 16.71
N ARG A 175 -7.19 6.90 15.93
CA ARG A 175 -8.16 5.82 16.19
C ARG A 175 -8.31 4.90 14.98
N ASN A 176 -8.15 3.60 15.19
CA ASN A 176 -8.44 2.58 14.17
C ASN A 176 -9.96 2.46 13.97
N ARG A 177 -10.45 2.75 12.76
CA ARG A 177 -11.88 2.67 12.40
C ARG A 177 -12.30 1.33 11.81
N LEU A 178 -11.35 0.46 11.47
CA LEU A 178 -11.63 -0.81 10.84
C LEU A 178 -12.00 -1.88 11.87
N PRO A 179 -12.86 -2.85 11.50
CA PRO A 179 -13.23 -3.98 12.35
C PRO A 179 -12.14 -5.06 12.41
N ARG A 180 -10.86 -4.68 12.27
CA ARG A 180 -9.72 -5.60 12.32
C ARG A 180 -8.50 -4.95 12.96
N THR A 181 -7.59 -5.77 13.46
CA THR A 181 -6.29 -5.31 13.96
C THR A 181 -5.41 -4.88 12.80
N LEU A 182 -4.73 -3.74 12.94
CA LEU A 182 -3.71 -3.26 12.01
C LEU A 182 -2.34 -3.54 12.65
N PRO A 183 -1.44 -4.32 12.01
CA PRO A 183 -0.26 -4.89 12.66
C PRO A 183 0.84 -3.87 12.97
N ALA A 184 1.00 -2.84 12.14
CA ALA A 184 1.92 -1.73 12.34
C ALA A 184 1.38 -0.49 11.64
N VAL A 185 1.59 0.68 12.23
CA VAL A 185 1.04 1.95 11.74
C VAL A 185 2.16 2.98 11.65
N THR A 186 2.30 3.60 10.49
CA THR A 186 3.20 4.73 10.29
C THR A 186 2.37 6.01 10.27
N VAL A 187 2.88 7.04 10.95
CA VAL A 187 2.27 8.36 11.01
C VAL A 187 3.31 9.40 10.65
N GLU A 188 3.05 10.16 9.60
CA GLU A 188 3.92 11.22 9.11
C GLU A 188 3.26 12.57 9.40
N ILE A 189 4.01 13.47 10.04
CA ILE A 189 3.53 14.79 10.45
C ILE A 189 4.42 15.84 9.79
N GLY A 190 3.84 16.68 8.94
CA GLY A 190 4.53 17.85 8.39
C GLY A 190 4.67 18.92 9.47
N LEU A 191 5.89 19.18 9.93
CA LEU A 191 6.13 20.16 10.99
C LEU A 191 6.14 21.59 10.41
N PRO A 192 5.54 22.58 11.10
CA PRO A 192 5.67 23.97 10.70
C PRO A 192 7.13 24.47 10.77
N THR A 193 7.43 25.50 10.00
CA THR A 193 8.74 26.18 10.06
C THR A 193 9.05 26.63 11.49
N GLY A 194 10.27 26.36 11.96
CA GLY A 194 10.69 26.71 13.33
C GLY A 194 10.19 25.76 14.42
N ALA A 195 9.45 24.69 14.08
CA ALA A 195 9.16 23.62 15.03
C ALA A 195 10.39 22.75 15.27
N GLU A 196 10.77 22.60 16.52
CA GLU A 196 11.94 21.84 16.94
C GLU A 196 11.57 20.74 17.92
N LEU A 197 12.24 19.60 17.78
CA LEU A 197 12.26 18.55 18.79
C LEU A 197 13.71 18.22 19.12
N THR A 198 14.10 18.50 20.35
CA THR A 198 15.30 17.99 20.99
C THR A 198 15.20 16.48 21.19
N GLU A 199 16.35 15.85 21.46
CA GLU A 199 16.40 14.42 21.77
C GLU A 199 15.61 14.05 23.04
N ARG A 200 15.54 14.98 24.01
CA ARG A 200 14.72 14.80 25.21
C ARG A 200 13.23 14.76 24.86
N GLU A 201 12.77 15.68 24.02
CA GLU A 201 11.37 15.78 23.58
C GLU A 201 10.96 14.57 22.74
N ARG A 202 11.82 14.11 21.82
CA ARG A 202 11.57 12.88 21.05
C ARG A 202 11.29 11.68 21.94
N ARG A 203 12.05 11.50 23.02
CA ARG A 203 11.83 10.41 23.97
C ARG A 203 10.51 10.49 24.72
N ARG A 204 9.97 11.70 24.94
CA ARG A 204 8.68 11.91 25.62
C ARG A 204 7.48 11.44 24.79
N ILE A 205 7.62 11.32 23.47
CA ILE A 205 6.55 10.84 22.57
C ILE A 205 6.22 9.37 22.86
N GLY A 206 7.19 8.59 23.34
CA GLY A 206 6.97 7.21 23.80
C GLY A 206 6.83 6.17 22.68
N VAL A 207 7.11 6.54 21.44
CA VAL A 207 7.20 5.63 20.27
C VAL A 207 8.47 5.93 19.48
N PRO A 208 8.96 4.98 18.65
CA PRO A 208 10.05 5.26 17.72
C PRO A 208 9.70 6.42 16.79
N VAL A 209 10.66 7.34 16.64
CA VAL A 209 10.49 8.59 15.90
C VAL A 209 11.67 8.80 14.97
N GLU A 210 11.40 9.12 13.71
CA GLU A 210 12.36 9.56 12.71
C GLU A 210 12.05 10.99 12.29
N ARG A 211 13.08 11.77 11.94
CA ARG A 211 12.91 13.15 11.45
C ARG A 211 13.77 13.38 10.21
N GLY A 212 13.14 13.86 9.15
CA GLY A 212 13.81 14.20 7.89
C GLY A 212 12.97 15.15 7.05
N GLY A 213 13.60 16.13 6.39
CA GLY A 213 12.91 17.00 5.42
C GLY A 213 11.72 17.80 5.97
N GLY A 214 11.72 18.15 7.26
CA GLY A 214 10.58 18.84 7.91
C GLY A 214 9.41 17.92 8.29
N VAL A 215 9.54 16.61 8.08
CA VAL A 215 8.55 15.60 8.47
C VAL A 215 9.02 14.85 9.71
N LEU A 216 8.08 14.60 10.61
CA LEU A 216 8.23 13.74 11.78
C LEU A 216 7.48 12.43 11.53
N THR A 217 8.20 11.31 11.51
CA THR A 217 7.62 9.98 11.28
C THR A 217 7.56 9.21 12.61
N LEU A 218 6.37 8.74 12.99
CA LEU A 218 6.13 7.95 14.20
C LEU A 218 5.75 6.52 13.81
N HIS A 219 6.35 5.54 14.50
CA HIS A 219 6.03 4.13 14.30
C HIS A 219 5.22 3.58 15.46
N LEU A 220 3.93 3.38 15.24
CA LEU A 220 3.01 2.86 16.23
C LEU A 220 2.94 1.33 16.10
N PRO A 221 2.88 0.61 17.24
CA PRO A 221 2.66 -0.83 17.23
C PRO A 221 1.21 -1.15 16.82
N ALA A 222 0.87 -2.43 16.78
CA ALA A 222 -0.43 -2.89 16.36
C ALA A 222 -1.60 -2.17 17.06
N MET A 223 -2.61 -1.80 16.26
CA MET A 223 -3.83 -1.15 16.73
C MET A 223 -5.03 -2.08 16.54
N ARG A 224 -5.66 -2.47 17.65
CA ARG A 224 -6.90 -3.28 17.66
C ARG A 224 -8.08 -2.50 17.05
N PRO A 225 -9.16 -3.18 16.64
CA PRO A 225 -10.39 -2.52 16.19
C PRO A 225 -10.86 -1.48 17.21
N GLY A 226 -11.15 -0.25 16.76
CA GLY A 226 -11.64 0.83 17.62
C GLY A 226 -10.60 1.42 18.59
N GLN A 227 -9.38 0.88 18.66
CA GLN A 227 -8.36 1.35 19.59
C GLN A 227 -7.99 2.80 19.27
N ARG A 228 -8.00 3.64 20.32
CA ARG A 228 -7.51 5.02 20.32
C ARG A 228 -6.13 5.07 20.97
N ARG A 229 -5.20 5.79 20.36
CA ARG A 229 -3.90 6.14 20.95
C ARG A 229 -3.77 7.65 20.97
N GLU A 230 -3.25 8.15 22.08
CA GLU A 230 -2.94 9.55 22.30
C GLU A 230 -1.43 9.65 22.49
N LEU A 231 -0.81 10.52 21.71
CA LEU A 231 0.63 10.75 21.71
C LEU A 231 0.87 12.22 22.01
N LEU A 232 1.72 12.48 22.99
CA LEU A 232 2.21 13.82 23.25
C LEU A 232 3.19 14.22 22.14
N LEU A 233 3.02 15.41 21.58
CA LEU A 233 3.89 16.05 20.61
C LEU A 233 4.48 17.32 21.22
N PRO A 234 5.58 17.21 21.98
CA PRO A 234 6.27 18.36 22.52
C PRO A 234 7.06 19.07 21.41
N LEU A 235 6.63 20.27 21.02
CA LEU A 235 7.23 21.08 19.97
C LEU A 235 7.75 22.39 20.55
N ARG A 236 9.04 22.68 20.38
CA ARG A 236 9.62 23.99 20.72
C ARG A 236 9.56 24.91 19.50
N TRP A 237 9.17 26.17 19.68
CA TRP A 237 9.12 27.13 18.57
C TRP A 237 10.33 28.04 18.57
N SER A 238 11.07 28.08 17.46
CA SER A 238 12.14 29.05 17.23
C SER A 238 11.72 30.24 16.37
N VAL A 239 10.48 30.24 15.87
CA VAL A 239 9.91 31.32 15.05
C VAL A 239 8.50 31.64 15.54
N ALA A 240 8.20 32.92 15.71
CA ALA A 240 6.87 33.42 16.06
C ALA A 240 6.06 33.82 14.83
N GLY A 241 4.74 33.90 14.97
CA GLY A 241 3.81 34.37 13.93
C GLY A 241 2.85 33.30 13.44
N ARG A 242 2.32 33.49 12.23
CA ARG A 242 1.40 32.56 11.57
C ARG A 242 2.18 31.57 10.71
N LEU A 243 2.16 30.31 11.11
CA LEU A 243 2.92 29.21 10.49
C LEU A 243 1.96 28.16 9.96
N GLU A 244 2.27 27.55 8.81
CA GLU A 244 1.49 26.43 8.27
C GLU A 244 2.17 25.10 8.55
N GLY A 245 1.40 24.11 8.99
CA GLY A 245 1.89 22.75 9.20
C GLY A 245 0.93 21.88 10.01
N LEU A 246 1.47 20.89 10.70
CA LEU A 246 0.73 19.86 11.44
C LEU A 246 -0.26 19.05 10.58
N GLY A 247 -0.02 18.97 9.27
CA GLY A 247 -0.69 17.99 8.40
C GLY A 247 -0.22 16.59 8.78
N VAL A 248 -1.14 15.63 8.84
CA VAL A 248 -0.84 14.25 9.28
C VAL A 248 -1.30 13.24 8.25
N ALA A 249 -0.43 12.35 7.83
CA ALA A 249 -0.76 11.16 7.06
C ALA A 249 -0.54 9.92 7.93
N ALA A 250 -1.55 9.05 8.05
CA ALA A 250 -1.42 7.78 8.77
C ALA A 250 -1.87 6.61 7.89
N TYR A 251 -1.07 5.56 7.85
CA TYR A 251 -1.34 4.36 7.06
C TYR A 251 -0.83 3.11 7.77
N ALA A 252 -1.45 1.97 7.45
CA ALA A 252 -1.00 0.69 7.97
C ALA A 252 0.10 0.14 7.06
N VAL A 253 1.15 -0.46 7.63
CA VAL A 253 2.29 -0.96 6.84
C VAL A 253 1.88 -2.08 5.87
N ASP A 254 0.86 -2.86 6.24
CA ASP A 254 0.28 -3.92 5.40
C ASP A 254 -0.67 -3.39 4.32
N ARG A 255 -1.03 -2.10 4.35
CA ARG A 255 -1.92 -1.43 3.39
C ARG A 255 -1.54 0.05 3.20
N PRO A 256 -0.43 0.33 2.50
CA PRO A 256 0.01 1.70 2.24
C PRO A 256 -0.93 2.46 1.29
N ASP A 257 -1.82 1.76 0.58
CA ASP A 257 -2.87 2.32 -0.28
C ASP A 257 -4.00 2.99 0.52
N GLY A 258 -4.21 2.59 1.77
CA GLY A 258 -5.20 3.19 2.67
C GLY A 258 -4.60 4.27 3.55
N VAL A 259 -4.54 5.51 3.05
CA VAL A 259 -3.99 6.66 3.81
C VAL A 259 -5.12 7.51 4.41
N SER A 260 -5.05 7.75 5.72
CA SER A 260 -5.86 8.75 6.41
C SER A 260 -5.11 10.06 6.50
N VAL A 261 -5.77 11.16 6.13
CA VAL A 261 -5.14 12.48 6.08
C VAL A 261 -5.88 13.46 6.99
N LEU A 262 -5.13 14.15 7.84
CA LEU A 262 -5.54 15.38 8.50
C LEU A 262 -4.87 16.54 7.76
N ALA A 263 -5.66 17.49 7.26
CA ALA A 263 -5.13 18.66 6.57
C ALA A 263 -4.28 19.52 7.52
N PRO A 264 -3.21 20.17 7.02
CA PRO A 264 -2.45 21.13 7.78
C PRO A 264 -3.34 22.30 8.21
N ARG A 265 -2.91 22.97 9.26
CA ARG A 265 -3.59 24.14 9.81
C ARG A 265 -2.60 25.26 10.04
N THR A 266 -3.13 26.48 10.03
CA THR A 266 -2.42 27.64 10.56
C THR A 266 -2.23 27.48 12.07
N VAL A 267 -1.00 27.67 12.51
CA VAL A 267 -0.57 27.74 13.91
C VAL A 267 -0.18 29.18 14.21
N GLU A 268 -0.73 29.74 15.28
CA GLU A 268 -0.30 31.05 15.79
C GLU A 268 0.64 30.84 16.98
N VAL A 269 1.87 31.35 16.84
CA VAL A 269 2.88 31.36 17.90
C VAL A 269 3.05 32.79 18.38
N SER A 270 2.78 33.04 19.66
CA SER A 270 2.93 34.37 20.24
C SER A 270 4.40 34.78 20.34
N ARG A 271 4.65 36.09 20.31
CA ARG A 271 5.99 36.63 20.61
C ARG A 271 6.27 36.64 22.11
#